data_AF-A0A7X7TY80-F1
#
_entry.id   AF-A0A7X7TY80-F1
#
_cell.length_a   1.000
_cell.length_b   1.000
_cell.length_c   1.000
_cell.angle_alpha   90.00
_cell.angle_beta   90.00
_cell.angle_gamma   90.00
#
_symmetry.space_group_name_H-M   'P 1'
#
loop_
_entity.id
_entity.type
_entity.pdbx_description
1 polymer ?
#
loop_
_entity_poly.entity_id
_entity_poly.type
_entity_poly.pdbx_seq_one_letter_code
_entity_poly.pdbx_strand_id
1 'polypeptide(L)'
;MNAVELPRRCRVGEVGISVVDMDRALRILGERAESRTPAYVCVANVDATVLSQRDPEFRRIQNESYLTLPDGMPLVWYARMMGEKTIERVTGPDLMMRLLGLSKDRGYSHYFYGDTDDTLQRIRRRIEERYAGATILRMHSPPFRPPTEEEIDRTVAEINELRPTFVWVGLGCPKQERWMGRVFPRIESSILIGVGAAFRFLIGEYRHPPRIVQMCGLEGIYWRGLHRPAYCAKWYARHVPAFGSLFVRGFARRLAKMGRLGHA
;
A
#
# COMPACT_ATOMS: atom_id res chain seq x y z
N MET A 1 -7.32 12.64 -23.94
CA MET A 1 -7.50 11.44 -23.09
C MET A 1 -8.54 11.77 -22.04
N ASN A 2 -9.57 10.95 -21.85
CA ASN A 2 -10.54 11.18 -20.78
C ASN A 2 -9.83 10.97 -19.44
N ALA A 3 -9.99 11.91 -18.50
CA ALA A 3 -9.42 11.78 -17.16
C ALA A 3 -9.83 10.45 -16.52
N VAL A 4 -8.88 9.68 -15.97
CA VAL A 4 -9.20 8.42 -15.29
C VAL A 4 -9.96 8.72 -14.00
N GLU A 5 -11.22 8.32 -13.99
CA GLU A 5 -12.07 8.42 -12.82
C GLU A 5 -11.54 7.54 -11.68
N LEU A 6 -11.46 8.13 -10.49
CA LEU A 6 -11.06 7.43 -9.28
C LEU A 6 -11.96 6.22 -9.02
N PRO A 7 -11.40 5.08 -8.63
CA PRO A 7 -12.18 3.88 -8.38
C PRO A 7 -13.09 4.11 -7.18
N ARG A 8 -14.28 3.53 -7.25
CA ARG A 8 -15.16 3.41 -6.10
C ARG A 8 -14.44 2.71 -4.96
N ARG A 9 -14.78 3.07 -3.72
CA ARG A 9 -14.27 2.38 -2.52
C ARG A 9 -15.30 1.42 -1.95
N CYS A 10 -14.90 0.15 -1.79
CA CYS A 10 -15.63 -0.85 -1.01
C CYS A 10 -15.31 -0.69 0.47
N ARG A 11 -16.33 -0.45 1.31
CA ARG A 11 -16.11 -0.32 2.76
C ARG A 11 -15.90 -1.68 3.42
N VAL A 12 -14.75 -1.90 4.02
CA VAL A 12 -14.44 -3.03 4.91
C VAL A 12 -14.43 -2.50 6.33
N GLY A 13 -15.56 -2.67 7.03
CA GLY A 13 -15.79 -1.96 8.30
C GLY A 13 -15.83 -0.45 8.08
N GLU A 14 -14.93 0.28 8.74
CA GLU A 14 -14.83 1.74 8.65
C GLU A 14 -13.77 2.24 7.65
N VAL A 15 -13.13 1.35 6.89
CA VAL A 15 -12.10 1.70 5.87
C VAL A 15 -12.63 1.49 4.47
N GLY A 16 -12.41 2.45 3.57
CA GLY A 16 -12.67 2.31 2.15
C GLY A 16 -11.47 1.73 1.39
N ILE A 17 -11.63 0.53 0.83
CA ILE A 17 -10.64 -0.13 -0.04
C ILE A 17 -10.99 0.18 -1.49
N SER A 18 -10.02 0.61 -2.28
CA SER A 18 -10.22 0.97 -3.69
C SER A 18 -10.52 -0.27 -4.52
N VAL A 19 -11.60 -0.23 -5.30
CA VAL A 19 -12.01 -1.29 -6.23
C VAL A 19 -11.17 -1.14 -7.50
N VAL A 20 -10.00 -1.77 -7.51
CA VAL A 20 -8.98 -1.57 -8.53
C VAL A 20 -8.23 -2.88 -8.81
N ASP A 21 -7.70 -3.00 -10.01
CA ASP A 21 -6.72 -4.00 -10.41
C ASP A 21 -5.35 -3.33 -10.63
N MET A 22 -4.29 -4.11 -10.92
CA MET A 22 -2.95 -3.55 -11.08
C MET A 22 -2.89 -2.56 -12.26
N ASP A 23 -3.49 -2.87 -13.40
CA ASP A 23 -3.40 -2.04 -14.60
C ASP A 23 -4.12 -0.71 -14.43
N ARG A 24 -5.30 -0.73 -13.80
CA ARG A 24 -6.04 0.48 -13.44
C ARG A 24 -5.27 1.31 -12.41
N ALA A 25 -4.65 0.68 -11.41
CA ALA A 25 -3.82 1.40 -10.45
C ALA A 25 -2.64 2.10 -11.14
N LEU A 26 -1.93 1.42 -12.05
CA LEU A 26 -0.84 2.00 -12.83
C LEU A 26 -1.31 3.16 -13.70
N ARG A 27 -2.46 3.05 -14.38
CA ARG A 27 -3.03 4.16 -15.16
C ARG A 27 -3.35 5.37 -14.29
N ILE A 28 -4.04 5.18 -13.16
CA ILE A 28 -4.39 6.26 -12.23
C ILE A 28 -3.15 6.98 -11.71
N LEU A 29 -2.12 6.22 -11.31
CA LEU A 29 -0.87 6.80 -10.81
C LEU A 29 -0.05 7.45 -11.91
N GLY A 30 -0.09 6.90 -13.13
CA GLY A 30 0.57 7.48 -14.28
C GLY A 30 0.01 8.85 -14.65
N GLU A 31 -1.32 8.98 -14.72
CA GLU A 31 -1.95 10.28 -14.99
C GLU A 31 -1.69 11.29 -13.87
N ARG A 32 -1.72 10.84 -12.61
CA ARG A 32 -1.41 11.69 -11.46
C ARG A 32 0.04 12.18 -11.47
N ALA A 33 0.96 11.31 -11.92
CA ALA A 33 2.37 11.64 -12.09
C ALA A 33 2.57 12.64 -13.24
N GLU A 34 1.88 12.47 -14.37
CA GLU A 34 1.92 13.38 -15.52
C GLU A 34 1.38 14.77 -15.16
N SER A 35 0.31 14.84 -14.37
CA SER A 35 -0.26 16.09 -13.87
C SER A 35 0.53 16.72 -12.72
N ARG A 36 1.61 16.07 -12.25
CA ARG A 36 2.42 16.46 -11.09
C ARG A 36 1.60 16.86 -9.87
N THR A 37 0.47 16.20 -9.66
CA THR A 37 -0.43 16.53 -8.56
C THR A 37 -0.14 15.61 -7.38
N PRO A 38 0.15 16.15 -6.19
CA PRO A 38 0.58 15.32 -5.07
C PRO A 38 -0.52 14.35 -4.66
N ALA A 39 -0.12 13.16 -4.24
CA ALA A 39 -1.01 12.11 -3.75
C ALA A 39 -0.28 11.23 -2.74
N TYR A 40 -1.02 10.55 -1.88
CA TYR A 40 -0.47 9.45 -1.10
C TYR A 40 -1.31 8.19 -1.24
N VAL A 41 -0.63 7.05 -1.26
CA VAL A 41 -1.21 5.74 -1.51
C VAL A 41 -0.92 4.85 -0.33
N CYS A 42 -1.97 4.25 0.21
CA CYS A 42 -1.87 3.25 1.27
C CYS A 42 -2.06 1.87 0.68
N VAL A 43 -1.16 0.94 1.02
CA VAL A 43 -1.26 -0.48 0.65
C VAL A 43 -1.85 -1.20 1.86
N ALA A 44 -3.17 -1.38 1.87
CA ALA A 44 -3.91 -1.84 3.04
C ALA A 44 -4.04 -3.36 3.03
N ASN A 45 -3.63 -4.00 4.12
CA ASN A 45 -3.82 -5.42 4.37
C ASN A 45 -4.81 -5.66 5.53
N VAL A 46 -4.94 -6.93 5.96
CA VAL A 46 -5.82 -7.31 7.09
C VAL A 46 -5.40 -6.58 8.38
N ASP A 47 -4.11 -6.47 8.65
CA ASP A 47 -3.60 -5.79 9.85
C ASP A 47 -3.99 -4.32 9.86
N ALA A 48 -3.76 -3.62 8.74
CA ALA A 48 -4.16 -2.22 8.57
C ALA A 48 -5.67 -2.06 8.74
N THR A 49 -6.46 -2.94 8.12
CA THR A 49 -7.93 -2.86 8.18
C THR A 49 -8.47 -3.05 9.60
N VAL A 50 -7.91 -4.00 10.35
CA VAL A 50 -8.27 -4.25 11.76
C VAL A 50 -7.83 -3.09 12.64
N LEU A 51 -6.62 -2.55 12.43
CA LEU A 51 -6.11 -1.41 13.18
C LEU A 51 -7.00 -0.19 13.01
N SER A 52 -7.43 0.12 11.79
CA SER A 52 -8.33 1.25 11.53
C SER A 52 -9.69 1.15 12.22
N GLN A 53 -10.14 -0.03 12.64
CA GLN A 53 -11.39 -0.14 13.42
C GLN A 53 -11.22 0.38 14.86
N ARG A 54 -9.99 0.46 15.35
CA ARG A 54 -9.67 0.81 16.74
C ARG A 54 -8.93 2.13 16.89
N ASP A 55 -8.31 2.59 15.80
CA ASP A 55 -7.48 3.79 15.76
C ASP A 55 -8.11 4.82 14.81
N PRO A 56 -8.79 5.86 15.33
CA PRO A 56 -9.46 6.87 14.52
C PRO A 56 -8.51 7.68 13.64
N GLU A 57 -7.29 7.95 14.11
CA GLU A 57 -6.28 8.69 13.36
C GLU A 57 -5.80 7.87 12.17
N PHE A 58 -5.42 6.62 12.39
CA PHE A 58 -5.00 5.72 11.33
C PHE A 58 -6.11 5.44 10.31
N ARG A 59 -7.37 5.33 10.78
CA ARG A 59 -8.55 5.24 9.91
C ARG A 59 -8.73 6.46 9.03
N ARG A 60 -8.57 7.66 9.59
CA ARG A 60 -8.67 8.91 8.85
C ARG A 60 -7.66 8.94 7.71
N ILE A 61 -6.38 8.63 8.01
CA ILE A 61 -5.30 8.56 7.03
C ILE A 61 -5.65 7.56 5.89
N GLN A 62 -6.12 6.36 6.24
CA GLN A 62 -6.48 5.36 5.23
C GLN A 62 -7.65 5.82 4.33
N ASN A 63 -8.63 6.53 4.89
CA ASN A 63 -9.81 6.96 4.13
C ASN A 63 -9.58 8.23 3.30
N GLU A 64 -8.62 9.06 3.68
CA GLU A 64 -8.23 10.29 2.97
C GLU A 64 -7.15 10.07 1.90
N SER A 65 -6.55 8.88 1.84
CA SER A 65 -5.57 8.52 0.81
C SER A 65 -6.13 8.76 -0.59
N TYR A 66 -5.26 8.96 -1.58
CA TYR A 66 -5.68 8.99 -2.99
C TYR A 66 -6.15 7.61 -3.44
N LEU A 67 -5.36 6.58 -3.12
CA LEU A 67 -5.73 5.18 -3.30
C LEU A 67 -5.42 4.39 -2.03
N THR A 68 -6.35 3.51 -1.67
CA THR A 68 -6.16 2.46 -0.66
C THR A 68 -6.20 1.13 -1.36
N LEU A 69 -5.02 0.61 -1.69
CA LEU A 69 -4.85 -0.58 -2.51
C LEU A 69 -5.11 -1.85 -1.70
N PRO A 70 -5.84 -2.83 -2.26
CA PRO A 70 -6.11 -4.11 -1.62
C PRO A 70 -4.86 -5.01 -1.60
N ASP A 71 -4.16 -5.03 -0.47
CA ASP A 71 -3.03 -5.93 -0.22
C ASP A 71 -3.48 -7.18 0.53
N GLY A 72 -3.66 -8.26 -0.24
CA GLY A 72 -4.04 -9.57 0.25
C GLY A 72 -5.44 -10.01 -0.17
N MET A 73 -5.57 -11.33 -0.35
CA MET A 73 -6.81 -11.96 -0.83
C MET A 73 -8.03 -11.77 0.08
N PRO A 74 -7.94 -11.70 1.43
CA PRO A 74 -9.12 -11.50 2.28
C PRO A 74 -9.92 -10.23 1.94
N LEU A 75 -9.24 -9.14 1.55
CA LEU A 75 -9.90 -7.90 1.13
C LEU A 75 -10.57 -8.06 -0.23
N VAL A 76 -9.91 -8.74 -1.16
CA VAL A 76 -10.46 -9.06 -2.49
C VAL A 76 -11.70 -9.93 -2.36
N TRP A 77 -11.66 -10.98 -1.55
CA TRP A 77 -12.82 -11.85 -1.31
C TRP A 77 -13.99 -11.09 -0.68
N TYR A 78 -13.71 -10.25 0.33
CA TYR A 78 -14.74 -9.40 0.94
C TYR A 78 -15.40 -8.51 -0.12
N ALA A 79 -14.61 -7.78 -0.90
CA ALA A 79 -15.13 -6.86 -1.89
C ALA A 79 -15.91 -7.57 -3.01
N ARG A 80 -15.44 -8.75 -3.47
CA ARG A 80 -16.15 -9.58 -4.45
C ARG A 80 -17.49 -10.09 -3.91
N MET A 81 -17.54 -10.50 -2.64
CA MET A 81 -18.81 -10.84 -1.97
C MET A 81 -19.76 -9.62 -1.92
N MET A 82 -19.22 -8.42 -1.78
CA MET A 82 -19.97 -7.17 -1.86
C MET A 82 -20.31 -6.73 -3.29
N GLY A 83 -20.04 -7.58 -4.29
CA GLY A 83 -20.42 -7.38 -5.69
C GLY A 83 -19.36 -6.67 -6.54
N GLU A 84 -18.20 -6.31 -5.96
CA GLU A 84 -17.12 -5.62 -6.66
C GLU A 84 -16.26 -6.63 -7.44
N LYS A 85 -16.70 -7.00 -8.64
CA LYS A 85 -16.09 -8.10 -9.41
C LYS A 85 -14.70 -7.77 -9.96
N THR A 86 -14.41 -6.49 -10.22
CA THR A 86 -13.18 -6.03 -10.88
C THR A 86 -12.02 -5.83 -9.91
N ILE A 87 -12.23 -6.00 -8.60
CA ILE A 87 -11.16 -5.86 -7.63
C ILE A 87 -10.19 -7.04 -7.73
N GLU A 88 -8.91 -6.73 -7.78
CA GLU A 88 -7.82 -7.69 -7.71
C GLU A 88 -6.83 -7.29 -6.63
N ARG A 89 -5.93 -8.22 -6.28
CA ARG A 89 -4.89 -7.94 -5.29
C ARG A 89 -3.82 -7.05 -5.92
N VAL A 90 -3.53 -5.93 -5.27
CA VAL A 90 -2.48 -4.98 -5.68
C VAL A 90 -1.51 -4.81 -4.52
N THR A 91 -0.37 -5.50 -4.60
CA THR A 91 0.63 -5.50 -3.52
C THR A 91 1.63 -4.35 -3.71
N GLY A 92 2.18 -3.84 -2.61
CA GLY A 92 3.24 -2.83 -2.63
C GLY A 92 4.49 -3.27 -3.42
N PRO A 93 5.03 -4.49 -3.22
CA PRO A 93 6.16 -5.00 -4.00
C PRO A 93 5.87 -5.03 -5.51
N ASP A 94 4.73 -5.58 -5.93
CA ASP A 94 4.40 -5.71 -7.34
C ASP A 94 4.21 -4.34 -8.00
N LEU A 95 3.52 -3.42 -7.30
CA LEU A 95 3.32 -2.06 -7.76
C LEU A 95 4.64 -1.32 -7.96
N MET A 96 5.55 -1.42 -6.98
CA MET A 96 6.86 -0.78 -7.05
C MET A 96 7.69 -1.33 -8.22
N MET A 97 7.74 -2.65 -8.40
CA MET A 97 8.45 -3.27 -9.52
C MET A 97 7.87 -2.87 -10.88
N ARG A 98 6.54 -2.79 -11.00
CA ARG A 98 5.88 -2.34 -12.23
C ARG A 98 6.17 -0.87 -12.55
N LEU A 99 6.09 0.01 -11.55
CA LEU A 99 6.40 1.43 -11.74
C LEU A 99 7.87 1.67 -12.06
N LEU A 100 8.80 0.94 -11.43
CA LEU A 100 10.23 0.95 -11.80
C LEU A 100 10.47 0.49 -13.24
N GLY A 101 9.72 -0.51 -13.71
CA GLY A 101 9.80 -0.98 -15.10
C GLY A 101 9.29 0.04 -16.11
N LEU A 102 8.37 0.92 -15.72
CA LEU A 102 7.82 1.99 -16.56
C LEU A 102 8.68 3.26 -16.54
N SER A 103 9.68 3.34 -15.66
CA SER A 103 10.40 4.59 -15.40
C SER A 103 11.17 5.11 -16.58
N LYS A 104 11.81 4.24 -17.36
CA LYS A 104 12.56 4.64 -18.56
C LYS A 104 11.64 5.31 -19.59
N ASP A 105 10.48 4.70 -19.85
CA ASP A 105 9.57 5.14 -20.91
C ASP A 105 8.76 6.38 -20.50
N ARG A 106 8.47 6.52 -19.20
CA ARG A 106 7.66 7.62 -18.66
C ARG A 106 8.49 8.74 -18.01
N GLY A 107 9.81 8.59 -17.94
CA GLY A 107 10.70 9.52 -17.26
C GLY A 107 10.45 9.60 -15.74
N TYR A 108 10.01 8.50 -15.12
CA TYR A 108 9.74 8.50 -13.68
C TYR A 108 11.03 8.56 -12.86
N SER A 109 10.99 9.38 -11.83
CA SER A 109 12.07 9.53 -10.85
C SER A 109 11.64 9.05 -9.47
N HIS A 110 12.59 8.56 -8.69
CA HIS A 110 12.31 7.86 -7.43
C HIS A 110 13.11 8.43 -6.26
N TYR A 111 12.44 8.52 -5.13
CA TYR A 111 13.01 8.78 -3.81
C TYR A 111 12.68 7.60 -2.90
N PHE A 112 13.66 7.06 -2.19
CA PHE A 112 13.43 5.98 -1.22
C PHE A 112 13.63 6.51 0.20
N TYR A 113 12.63 6.33 1.06
CA TYR A 113 12.65 6.74 2.46
C TYR A 113 12.34 5.56 3.37
N GLY A 114 13.25 5.22 4.28
CA GLY A 114 13.08 4.13 5.23
C GLY A 114 14.14 3.04 5.12
N ASP A 115 14.02 2.04 6.00
CA ASP A 115 14.96 0.94 6.15
C ASP A 115 16.40 1.40 6.47
N THR A 116 17.39 0.50 6.49
CA THR A 116 18.81 0.79 6.76
C THR A 116 19.56 1.24 5.50
N ASP A 117 20.66 1.98 5.69
CA ASP A 117 21.56 2.34 4.58
C ASP A 117 22.07 1.12 3.80
N ASP A 118 22.40 0.00 4.47
CA ASP A 118 22.77 -1.27 3.80
C ASP A 118 21.65 -1.76 2.87
N THR A 119 20.41 -1.72 3.35
CA THR A 119 19.25 -2.14 2.57
C THR A 119 19.05 -1.24 1.36
N LEU A 120 19.16 0.08 1.54
CA LEU A 120 19.04 1.07 0.46
C LEU A 120 20.15 0.91 -0.59
N GLN A 121 21.40 0.65 -0.18
CA GLN A 121 22.50 0.38 -1.12
C GLN A 121 22.24 -0.89 -1.95
N ARG A 122 21.70 -1.94 -1.33
CA ARG A 122 21.32 -3.16 -2.05
C ARG A 122 20.15 -2.93 -3.00
N ILE A 123 19.19 -2.09 -2.63
CA ILE A 123 18.10 -1.65 -3.52
C ILE A 123 18.67 -0.93 -4.72
N ARG A 124 19.59 0.03 -4.53
CA ARG A 124 20.25 0.77 -5.62
C ARG A 124 20.86 -0.18 -6.63
N ARG A 125 21.71 -1.11 -6.17
CA ARG A 125 22.36 -2.08 -7.04
C ARG A 125 21.35 -2.92 -7.83
N ARG A 126 20.29 -3.41 -7.17
CA ARG A 126 19.22 -4.17 -7.84
C ARG A 126 18.48 -3.35 -8.90
N ILE A 127 18.27 -2.06 -8.65
CA ILE A 127 17.60 -1.18 -9.61
C ILE A 127 18.49 -0.94 -10.81
N GLU A 128 19.78 -0.66 -10.58
CA GLU A 128 20.78 -0.47 -11.63
C GLU A 128 20.94 -1.73 -12.50
N GLU A 129 20.91 -2.92 -11.89
CA GLU A 129 20.99 -4.21 -12.58
C GLU A 129 19.74 -4.53 -13.42
N ARG A 130 18.53 -4.26 -12.90
CA ARG A 130 17.28 -4.81 -13.46
C ARG A 130 16.37 -3.79 -14.16
N TYR A 131 16.49 -2.52 -13.82
CA TYR A 131 15.61 -1.45 -14.30
C TYR A 131 16.46 -0.33 -14.91
N ALA A 132 17.19 -0.67 -15.97
CA ALA A 132 18.02 0.27 -16.71
C ALA A 132 17.18 1.48 -17.17
N GLY A 133 17.57 2.68 -16.72
CA GLY A 133 16.85 3.92 -17.00
C GLY A 133 15.93 4.42 -15.87
N ALA A 134 15.80 3.69 -14.76
CA ALA A 134 15.13 4.22 -13.57
C ALA A 134 16.01 5.27 -12.86
N THR A 135 15.52 6.50 -12.73
CA THR A 135 16.25 7.59 -12.08
C THR A 135 16.02 7.59 -10.57
N ILE A 136 17.06 7.32 -9.79
CA ILE A 136 17.03 7.42 -8.33
C ILE A 136 17.60 8.79 -7.93
N LEU A 137 16.75 9.69 -7.44
CA LEU A 137 17.19 11.03 -7.00
C LEU A 137 17.80 10.99 -5.60
N ARG A 138 17.20 10.22 -4.69
CA ARG A 138 17.69 10.10 -3.31
C ARG A 138 17.27 8.78 -2.68
N MET A 139 18.08 8.34 -1.73
CA MET A 139 17.79 7.28 -0.79
C MET A 139 18.14 7.81 0.60
N HIS A 140 17.20 7.69 1.55
CA HIS A 140 17.32 8.24 2.88
C HIS A 140 16.88 7.22 3.92
N SER A 141 17.81 6.80 4.78
CA SER A 141 17.56 5.98 5.96
C SER A 141 17.27 6.90 7.15
N PRO A 142 16.01 7.05 7.60
CA PRO A 142 15.71 7.84 8.78
C PRO A 142 16.21 7.15 10.05
N PRO A 143 16.37 7.89 11.17
CA PRO A 143 16.79 7.30 12.42
C PRO A 143 15.79 6.25 12.91
N PHE A 144 16.28 5.21 13.61
CA PHE A 144 15.46 4.14 14.20
C PHE A 144 14.75 4.58 15.50
N ARG A 145 14.30 5.83 15.52
CA ARG A 145 13.51 6.49 16.57
C ARG A 145 12.49 7.41 15.90
N PRO A 146 11.49 7.93 16.63
CA PRO A 146 10.67 9.02 16.10
C PRO A 146 11.57 10.17 15.61
N PRO A 147 11.40 10.63 14.36
CA PRO A 147 12.15 11.77 13.85
C PRO A 147 11.68 13.06 14.53
N THR A 148 12.59 14.02 14.69
CA THR A 148 12.26 15.38 15.15
C THR A 148 11.50 16.14 14.06
N GLU A 149 10.84 17.24 14.40
CA GLU A 149 10.19 18.07 13.37
C GLU A 149 11.22 18.61 12.38
N GLU A 150 12.39 19.04 12.84
CA GLU A 150 13.49 19.50 11.97
C GLU A 150 13.97 18.42 10.99
N GLU A 151 14.03 17.15 11.41
CA GLU A 151 14.35 16.03 10.51
C GLU A 151 13.26 15.82 9.46
N ILE A 152 11.99 15.96 9.85
CA ILE A 152 10.85 15.87 8.92
C ILE A 152 10.87 17.06 7.95
N ASP A 153 11.05 18.28 8.43
CA ASP A 153 11.10 19.49 7.61
C ASP A 153 12.23 19.42 6.58
N ARG A 154 13.41 18.97 6.98
CA ARG A 154 14.53 18.74 6.03
C ARG A 154 14.18 17.70 4.97
N THR A 155 13.51 16.61 5.36
CA THR A 155 13.08 15.57 4.41
C THR A 155 12.05 16.12 3.43
N VAL A 156 11.07 16.89 3.91
CA VAL A 156 10.03 17.50 3.07
C VAL A 156 10.62 18.52 2.11
N ALA A 157 11.51 19.40 2.60
CA ALA A 157 12.21 20.38 1.77
C ALA A 157 13.00 19.70 0.66
N GLU A 158 13.75 18.64 0.99
CA GLU A 158 14.52 17.87 0.00
C GLU A 158 13.61 17.19 -1.04
N ILE A 159 12.47 16.61 -0.63
CA ILE A 159 11.51 16.01 -1.57
C ILE A 159 10.97 17.09 -2.52
N ASN A 160 10.59 18.27 -2.02
CA ASN A 160 10.06 19.34 -2.85
C ASN A 160 11.12 19.98 -3.76
N GLU A 161 12.38 20.00 -3.34
CA GLU A 161 13.51 20.45 -4.17
C GLU A 161 13.80 19.46 -5.31
N LEU A 162 13.92 18.17 -4.99
CA LEU A 162 14.25 17.13 -5.97
C LEU A 162 13.08 16.78 -6.89
N ARG A 163 11.83 17.02 -6.45
CA ARG A 163 10.60 16.71 -7.19
C ARG A 163 10.56 15.30 -7.77
N PRO A 164 10.79 14.24 -6.95
CA PRO A 164 10.66 12.87 -7.42
C PRO A 164 9.22 12.59 -7.86
N THR A 165 9.03 11.76 -8.89
CA THR A 165 7.70 11.28 -9.25
C THR A 165 7.10 10.44 -8.12
N PHE A 166 7.88 9.47 -7.62
CA PHE A 166 7.45 8.54 -6.57
C PHE A 166 8.37 8.61 -5.34
N VAL A 167 7.76 8.75 -4.17
CA VAL A 167 8.43 8.63 -2.87
C VAL A 167 8.00 7.30 -2.24
N TRP A 168 8.92 6.34 -2.23
CA TRP A 168 8.70 5.01 -1.65
C TRP A 168 8.98 5.03 -0.15
N VAL A 169 7.95 4.78 0.66
CA VAL A 169 8.03 4.84 2.13
C VAL A 169 8.04 3.43 2.72
N GLY A 170 9.18 3.02 3.25
CA GLY A 170 9.46 1.68 3.80
C GLY A 170 9.66 1.67 5.32
N LEU A 171 8.79 2.34 6.09
CA LEU A 171 8.88 2.38 7.57
C LEU A 171 8.10 1.25 8.27
N GLY A 172 7.29 0.52 7.51
CA GLY A 172 6.34 -0.46 8.01
C GLY A 172 5.04 0.17 8.54
N CYS A 173 3.96 -0.60 8.49
CA CYS A 173 2.66 -0.20 9.04
C CYS A 173 2.68 -0.30 10.58
N PRO A 174 2.17 0.70 11.32
CA PRO A 174 1.45 1.90 10.87
C PRO A 174 2.31 3.16 10.70
N LYS A 175 3.64 3.06 10.88
CA LYS A 175 4.55 4.22 10.90
C LYS A 175 4.58 4.93 9.55
N GLN A 176 4.59 4.19 8.45
CA GLN A 176 4.63 4.76 7.09
C GLN A 176 3.37 5.57 6.77
N GLU A 177 2.17 5.08 7.13
CA GLU A 177 0.92 5.81 6.88
C GLU A 177 0.85 7.07 7.72
N ARG A 178 1.21 6.98 9.01
CA ARG A 178 1.26 8.15 9.91
C ARG A 178 2.26 9.20 9.42
N TRP A 179 3.44 8.77 8.97
CA TRP A 179 4.44 9.67 8.39
C TRP A 179 3.91 10.33 7.12
N MET A 180 3.37 9.56 6.17
CA MET A 180 2.78 10.09 4.93
C MET A 180 1.64 11.07 5.22
N GLY A 181 0.71 10.71 6.10
CA GLY A 181 -0.41 11.57 6.48
C GLY A 181 0.03 12.88 7.15
N ARG A 182 1.15 12.88 7.87
CA ARG A 182 1.75 14.07 8.49
C ARG A 182 2.48 14.96 7.49
N VAL A 183 3.18 14.39 6.52
CA VAL A 183 3.99 15.18 5.57
C VAL A 183 3.23 15.60 4.33
N PHE A 184 2.22 14.82 3.91
CA PHE A 184 1.48 15.03 2.66
C PHE A 184 0.95 16.46 2.45
N PRO A 185 0.40 17.18 3.46
CA PRO A 185 -0.04 18.56 3.28
C PRO A 185 1.06 19.54 2.84
N ARG A 186 2.34 19.18 3.02
CA ARG A 186 3.51 19.97 2.64
C ARG A 186 4.17 19.49 1.33
N ILE A 187 3.66 18.43 0.69
CA ILE A 187 4.27 17.87 -0.53
C ILE A 187 3.65 18.51 -1.77
N GLU A 188 4.51 19.00 -2.67
CA GLU A 188 4.06 19.83 -3.79
C GLU A 188 3.69 19.05 -5.05
N SER A 189 4.40 17.97 -5.37
CA SER A 189 4.27 17.31 -6.69
C SER A 189 4.44 15.80 -6.70
N SER A 190 4.91 15.20 -5.60
CA SER A 190 5.25 13.78 -5.54
C SER A 190 4.08 12.89 -5.13
N ILE A 191 4.13 11.63 -5.56
CA ILE A 191 3.23 10.58 -5.10
C ILE A 191 3.95 9.75 -4.03
N LEU A 192 3.44 9.78 -2.79
CA LEU A 192 3.96 9.00 -1.68
C LEU A 192 3.29 7.62 -1.66
N ILE A 193 4.07 6.54 -1.58
CA ILE A 193 3.53 5.19 -1.57
C ILE A 193 4.12 4.41 -0.40
N GLY A 194 3.26 4.03 0.54
CA GLY A 194 3.63 3.15 1.65
C GLY A 194 3.76 1.72 1.16
N VAL A 195 4.99 1.21 1.08
CA VAL A 195 5.27 -0.09 0.42
C VAL A 195 5.63 -1.21 1.39
N GLY A 196 5.71 -0.92 2.69
CA GLY A 196 5.96 -1.93 3.72
C GLY A 196 7.21 -2.76 3.42
N ALA A 197 7.06 -4.08 3.33
CA ALA A 197 8.16 -5.00 3.10
C ALA A 197 8.69 -5.04 1.65
N ALA A 198 8.20 -4.20 0.73
CA ALA A 198 8.60 -4.22 -0.69
C ALA A 198 10.11 -4.09 -0.90
N PHE A 199 10.80 -3.34 -0.05
CA PHE A 199 12.26 -3.21 -0.07
C PHE A 199 12.95 -4.57 0.07
N ARG A 200 12.45 -5.42 0.96
CA ARG A 200 12.96 -6.79 1.23
C ARG A 200 12.72 -7.74 0.05
N PHE A 201 11.57 -7.59 -0.63
CA PHE A 201 11.30 -8.34 -1.86
C PHE A 201 12.23 -7.91 -3.01
N LEU A 202 12.48 -6.61 -3.17
CA LEU A 202 13.31 -6.08 -4.24
C LEU A 202 14.78 -6.56 -4.13
N ILE A 203 15.32 -6.62 -2.91
CA ILE A 203 16.68 -7.14 -2.68
C ILE A 203 16.77 -8.67 -2.72
N GLY A 204 15.63 -9.36 -2.79
CA GLY A 204 15.53 -10.81 -2.89
C GLY A 204 15.65 -11.54 -1.56
N GLU A 205 15.52 -10.84 -0.43
CA GLU A 205 15.44 -11.46 0.90
C GLU A 205 14.12 -12.19 1.09
N TYR A 206 13.02 -11.58 0.61
CA TYR A 206 11.71 -12.22 0.59
C TYR A 206 11.38 -12.73 -0.80
N ARG A 207 10.84 -13.94 -0.88
CA ARG A 207 10.36 -14.56 -2.12
C ARG A 207 8.86 -14.75 -2.06
N HIS A 208 8.13 -14.27 -3.05
CA HIS A 208 6.69 -14.49 -3.08
C HIS A 208 6.38 -16.00 -2.96
N PRO A 209 5.38 -16.40 -2.16
CA PRO A 209 4.93 -17.78 -2.13
C PRO A 209 4.44 -18.20 -3.53
N PRO A 210 4.30 -19.50 -3.82
CA PRO A 210 3.66 -19.95 -5.06
C PRO A 210 2.33 -19.23 -5.29
N ARG A 211 1.99 -18.91 -6.55
CA ARG A 211 0.78 -18.12 -6.89
C ARG A 211 -0.50 -18.72 -6.31
N ILE A 212 -0.60 -20.05 -6.26
CA ILE A 212 -1.72 -20.77 -5.63
C ILE A 212 -1.83 -20.43 -4.13
N VAL A 213 -0.71 -20.40 -3.40
CA VAL A 213 -0.66 -20.05 -1.97
C VAL A 213 -1.07 -18.59 -1.75
N GLN A 214 -0.62 -17.69 -2.62
CA GLN A 214 -1.04 -16.28 -2.59
C GLN A 214 -2.54 -16.13 -2.86
N MET A 215 -3.07 -16.81 -3.88
CA MET A 215 -4.50 -16.76 -4.25
C MET A 215 -5.42 -17.38 -3.20
N CYS A 216 -4.94 -18.38 -2.45
CA CYS A 216 -5.64 -18.96 -1.31
C CYS A 216 -5.52 -18.11 -0.04
N GLY A 217 -4.84 -16.96 -0.06
CA GLY A 217 -4.64 -16.11 1.12
C GLY A 217 -3.79 -16.76 2.23
N LEU A 218 -3.11 -17.87 1.92
CA LEU A 218 -2.30 -18.64 2.86
C LEU A 218 -0.86 -18.13 2.97
N GLU A 219 -0.51 -17.06 2.26
CA GLU A 219 0.81 -16.41 2.29
C GLU A 219 1.29 -16.11 3.72
N GLY A 220 0.39 -15.61 4.58
CA GLY A 220 0.69 -15.33 5.98
C GLY A 220 0.95 -16.60 6.82
N ILE A 221 0.27 -17.72 6.54
CA ILE A 221 0.51 -19.01 7.20
C ILE A 221 1.83 -19.59 6.72
N TYR A 222 2.07 -19.55 5.41
CA TYR A 222 3.29 -20.06 4.80
C TYR A 222 4.53 -19.37 5.38
N TRP A 223 4.55 -18.04 5.39
CA TRP A 223 5.69 -17.28 5.90
C TRP A 223 5.84 -17.32 7.42
N ARG A 224 4.76 -17.04 8.18
CA ARG A 224 4.85 -16.93 9.64
C ARG A 224 4.90 -18.29 10.32
N GLY A 225 4.18 -19.28 9.77
CA GLY A 225 4.13 -20.63 10.32
C GLY A 225 5.47 -21.35 10.24
N LEU A 226 6.19 -21.19 9.12
CA LEU A 226 7.48 -21.85 8.91
C LEU A 226 8.60 -21.30 9.78
N HIS A 227 8.61 -19.98 10.03
CA HIS A 227 9.72 -19.33 10.76
C HIS A 227 9.41 -19.02 12.23
N ARG A 228 8.13 -18.78 12.60
CA ARG A 228 7.72 -18.31 13.93
C ARG A 228 6.33 -18.87 14.30
N PRO A 229 6.16 -20.20 14.51
CA PRO A 229 4.84 -20.83 14.65
C PRO A 229 4.01 -20.26 15.80
N ALA A 230 4.61 -19.98 16.96
CA ALA A 230 3.90 -19.37 18.09
C ALA A 230 3.41 -17.94 17.81
N TYR A 231 4.18 -17.14 17.07
CA TYR A 231 3.76 -15.81 16.63
C TYR A 231 2.64 -15.91 15.59
N CYS A 232 2.75 -16.85 14.65
CA CYS A 232 1.72 -17.15 13.66
C CYS A 232 0.39 -17.46 14.36
N ALA A 233 0.36 -18.41 15.30
CA ALA A 233 -0.84 -18.78 16.02
C ALA A 233 -1.48 -17.59 16.75
N LYS A 234 -0.69 -16.80 17.50
CA LYS A 234 -1.17 -15.58 18.18
C LYS A 234 -1.74 -14.56 17.20
N TRP A 235 -1.08 -14.36 16.06
CA TRP A 235 -1.54 -13.43 15.02
C TRP A 235 -2.89 -13.87 14.46
N TYR A 236 -3.04 -15.14 14.08
CA TYR A 236 -4.29 -15.68 13.52
C TYR A 236 -5.43 -15.65 14.54
N ALA A 237 -5.18 -16.03 15.79
CA ALA A 237 -6.17 -15.98 16.86
C ALA A 237 -6.71 -14.56 17.12
N ARG A 238 -5.88 -13.53 16.92
CA ARG A 238 -6.29 -12.12 17.09
C ARG A 238 -6.99 -11.55 15.85
N HIS A 239 -6.43 -11.76 14.66
CA HIS A 239 -6.85 -11.05 13.45
C HIS A 239 -7.98 -11.76 12.71
N VAL A 240 -8.07 -13.10 12.74
CA VAL A 240 -9.14 -13.84 12.07
C VAL A 240 -10.51 -13.53 12.68
N PRO A 241 -10.72 -13.56 14.02
CA PRO A 241 -12.02 -13.19 14.58
C PRO A 241 -12.35 -11.72 14.35
N ALA A 242 -11.35 -10.82 14.46
CA ALA A 242 -11.55 -9.39 14.24
C ALA A 242 -12.01 -9.10 12.80
N PHE A 243 -11.27 -9.60 11.80
CA PHE A 243 -11.60 -9.42 10.40
C PHE A 243 -12.85 -10.21 9.99
N GLY A 244 -13.00 -11.43 10.50
CA GLY A 244 -14.20 -12.27 10.31
C GLY A 244 -15.47 -11.58 10.80
N SER A 245 -15.41 -10.86 11.92
CA SER A 245 -16.54 -10.04 12.40
C SER A 245 -16.91 -8.92 11.43
N LEU A 246 -15.95 -8.36 10.70
CA LEU A 246 -16.21 -7.37 9.66
C LEU A 246 -16.88 -8.02 8.44
N PHE A 247 -16.43 -9.24 8.09
CA PHE A 247 -17.01 -10.08 7.05
C PHE A 247 -18.50 -10.36 7.31
N VAL A 248 -18.80 -10.89 8.50
CA VAL A 248 -20.17 -11.22 8.93
C VAL A 248 -21.06 -9.97 8.97
N ARG A 249 -20.58 -8.88 9.59
CA ARG A 249 -21.35 -7.62 9.66
C ARG A 249 -21.59 -7.01 8.27
N GLY A 250 -20.60 -7.08 7.39
CA GLY A 250 -20.72 -6.62 6.00
C GLY A 250 -21.77 -7.41 5.23
N PHE A 251 -21.72 -8.73 5.34
CA PHE A 251 -22.66 -9.63 4.68
C PHE A 251 -24.10 -9.44 5.19
N ALA A 252 -24.30 -9.37 6.51
CA ALA A 252 -25.60 -9.11 7.11
C ALA A 252 -26.22 -7.79 6.61
N ARG A 253 -25.42 -6.72 6.51
CA ARG A 253 -25.87 -5.43 5.95
C ARG A 253 -26.25 -5.54 4.47
N ARG A 254 -25.52 -6.33 3.68
CA ARG A 254 -25.85 -6.58 2.26
C ARG A 254 -27.20 -7.28 2.13
N LEU A 255 -27.40 -8.36 2.89
CA LEU A 255 -28.67 -9.10 2.88
C LEU A 255 -29.85 -8.22 3.29
N ALA A 256 -29.70 -7.43 4.35
CA ALA A 256 -30.72 -6.48 4.78
C ALA A 256 -31.07 -5.45 3.68
N LYS A 257 -30.07 -4.97 2.92
CA LYS A 257 -30.30 -4.05 1.80
C LYS A 257 -31.02 -4.73 0.63
N MET A 258 -30.68 -5.98 0.31
CA MET A 258 -31.35 -6.75 -0.75
C MET A 258 -32.80 -7.08 -0.38
N GLY A 259 -33.07 -7.44 0.88
CA GLY A 259 -34.44 -7.71 1.36
C GLY A 259 -35.36 -6.48 1.29
N ARG A 260 -34.82 -5.27 1.51
CA ARG A 260 -35.56 -4.01 1.37
C ARG A 260 -35.85 -3.64 -0.10
N LEU A 261 -34.98 -4.01 -1.03
CA LEU A 261 -35.16 -3.75 -2.47
C LEU A 261 -36.12 -4.74 -3.15
N GLY A 262 -36.43 -5.88 -2.50
CA GLY A 262 -37.42 -6.85 -3.00
C GLY A 262 -38.84 -6.64 -2.48
N HIS A 263 -39.06 -5.65 -1.61
CA HIS A 263 -40.37 -5.28 -1.05
C HIS A 263 -40.82 -3.86 -1.48
N ALA A 264 -40.11 -3.25 -2.42
CA ALA A 264 -40.41 -1.96 -3.04
C ALA A 264 -40.62 -2.17 -4.54
#